data_AF-A0A9D8XAZ5-F1
#
_entry.id   AF-A0A9D8XAZ5-F1
#
_cell.length_a   1.000
_cell.length_b   1.000
_cell.length_c   1.000
_cell.angle_alpha   90.00
_cell.angle_beta   90.00
_cell.angle_gamma   90.00
#
_symmetry.space_group_name_H-M   'P 1'
#
loop_
_entity.id
_entity.type
_entity.pdbx_description
1 polymer ?
#
loop_
_entity_poly.entity_id
_entity_poly.type
_entity_poly.pdbx_seq_one_letter_code
_entity_poly.pdbx_strand_id
1 'polypeptide(L)'
;RTFAPEKAAELERRKNTLARQVQNRQCADFDEELERLQGFLDQAIGDVMPKVNSWNVRWEAIRTRLDAERDLWFSWWDEPAVRRWAKDEIAQKEAEFEAIQRAWEARPADLKLVEELISEWRLEMERIAEAVRRVHENEQKRQNIVSRFQEEFRQLGFSMGEPELEDGENPASGLILTASRPEGKTIHVRFAHDAGEPVLYAVDGFPMPQQTVNGQEFRTCDEAERQLKHLHSLLEKHGILMGKIQWEDQPPADLAREAMELPDTVDRTLAEE
;
A
#
# COMPACT_ATOMS: atom_id res chain seq x y z
N ARG A 1 -10.65 -35.27 15.12
CA ARG A 1 -10.73 -36.35 16.14
C ARG A 1 -11.57 -37.47 15.57
N THR A 2 -10.91 -38.53 15.11
CA THR A 2 -11.51 -39.75 14.59
C THR A 2 -12.42 -40.38 15.63
N PHE A 3 -13.48 -41.05 15.14
CA PHE A 3 -14.26 -42.05 15.88
C PHE A 3 -13.30 -42.80 16.81
N ALA A 4 -13.58 -42.81 18.12
CA ALA A 4 -12.65 -43.36 19.10
C ALA A 4 -12.22 -44.76 18.62
N PRO A 5 -10.93 -44.99 18.30
CA PRO A 5 -10.48 -46.24 17.67
C PRO A 5 -10.87 -47.47 18.50
N GLU A 6 -11.05 -47.26 19.81
CA GLU A 6 -11.59 -48.21 20.77
C GLU A 6 -13.03 -48.65 20.47
N LYS A 7 -13.95 -47.73 20.11
CA LYS A 7 -15.34 -48.07 19.74
C LYS A 7 -15.41 -48.85 18.41
N ALA A 8 -14.54 -48.50 17.45
CA ALA A 8 -14.44 -49.23 16.18
C ALA A 8 -13.85 -50.63 16.38
N ALA A 9 -12.81 -50.75 17.21
CA ALA A 9 -12.21 -52.03 17.57
C ALA A 9 -13.19 -52.92 18.36
N GLU A 10 -14.01 -52.35 19.23
CA GLU A 10 -15.05 -53.07 19.97
C GLU A 10 -16.17 -53.58 19.05
N LEU A 11 -16.61 -52.78 18.08
CA LEU A 11 -17.56 -53.21 17.04
C LEU A 11 -16.99 -54.37 16.21
N GLU A 12 -15.73 -54.28 15.78
CA GLU A 12 -15.10 -55.33 15.00
C GLU A 12 -14.91 -56.61 15.81
N ARG A 13 -14.57 -56.50 17.11
CA ARG A 13 -14.52 -57.65 18.02
C ARG A 13 -15.88 -58.33 18.15
N ARG A 14 -16.96 -57.58 18.39
CA ARG A 14 -18.31 -58.14 18.55
C ARG A 14 -18.83 -58.77 17.27
N LYS A 15 -18.61 -58.13 16.12
CA LYS A 15 -18.90 -58.69 14.80
C LYS A 15 -18.19 -60.03 14.58
N ASN A 16 -16.91 -60.12 14.94
CA ASN A 16 -16.14 -61.37 14.83
C ASN A 16 -16.62 -62.45 15.80
N THR A 17 -17.07 -62.09 17.00
CA THR A 17 -17.67 -63.02 17.97
C THR A 17 -18.97 -63.60 17.44
N LEU A 18 -19.87 -62.78 16.90
CA LEU A 18 -21.12 -63.22 16.29
C LEU A 18 -20.89 -64.11 15.06
N ALA A 19 -19.96 -63.74 14.18
CA ALA A 19 -19.60 -64.57 13.02
C ALA A 19 -19.14 -65.98 13.45
N ARG A 20 -18.39 -66.08 14.55
CA ARG A 20 -17.93 -67.36 15.12
C ARG A 20 -19.08 -68.16 15.75
N GLN A 21 -20.02 -67.51 16.44
CA GLN A 21 -21.19 -68.17 17.02
C GLN A 21 -22.12 -68.76 15.94
N VAL A 22 -22.34 -68.01 14.85
CA VAL A 22 -23.08 -68.48 13.67
C VAL A 22 -22.39 -69.69 13.04
N GLN A 23 -21.06 -69.63 12.85
CA GLN A 23 -20.28 -70.74 12.28
C GLN A 23 -20.37 -72.02 13.13
N ASN A 24 -20.45 -71.87 14.46
CA ASN A 24 -20.50 -72.98 15.41
C ASN A 24 -21.92 -73.49 15.69
N ARG A 25 -22.97 -72.94 15.03
CA ARG A 25 -24.40 -73.24 15.28
C ARG A 25 -24.81 -73.09 16.75
N GLN A 26 -24.17 -72.17 17.46
CA GLN A 26 -24.51 -71.82 18.83
C GLN A 26 -25.57 -70.72 18.77
N CYS A 27 -26.84 -71.10 18.80
CA CYS A 27 -27.99 -70.19 18.62
C CYS A 27 -28.67 -69.76 19.92
N ALA A 28 -28.18 -70.21 21.09
CA ALA A 28 -28.67 -69.66 22.34
C ALA A 28 -28.24 -68.19 22.41
N ASP A 29 -29.21 -67.29 22.58
CA ASP A 29 -29.03 -65.84 22.79
C ASP A 29 -28.65 -65.01 21.54
N PHE A 30 -28.86 -65.55 20.33
CA PHE A 30 -28.55 -64.82 19.08
C PHE A 30 -29.37 -63.53 18.91
N ASP A 31 -30.67 -63.60 19.21
CA ASP A 31 -31.57 -62.44 19.13
C ASP A 31 -31.20 -61.37 20.17
N GLU A 32 -30.79 -61.79 21.38
CA GLU A 32 -30.35 -60.86 22.44
C GLU A 32 -29.03 -60.16 22.07
N GLU A 33 -28.08 -60.89 21.48
CA GLU A 33 -26.81 -60.28 21.04
C GLU A 33 -27.00 -59.37 19.82
N LEU A 34 -27.94 -59.68 18.91
CA LEU A 34 -28.35 -58.79 17.83
C LEU A 34 -28.99 -57.50 18.37
N GLU A 35 -29.92 -57.59 19.32
CA GLU A 35 -30.52 -56.41 19.96
C GLU A 35 -29.47 -55.54 20.65
N ARG A 36 -28.51 -56.15 21.35
CA ARG A 36 -27.39 -55.42 21.99
C ARG A 36 -26.48 -54.73 20.97
N LEU A 37 -26.16 -55.40 19.86
CA LEU A 37 -25.40 -54.78 18.77
C LEU A 37 -26.15 -53.60 18.15
N GLN A 38 -27.45 -53.77 17.94
CA GLN A 38 -28.29 -52.73 17.38
C GLN A 38 -28.37 -51.52 18.32
N GLY A 39 -28.57 -51.73 19.62
CA GLY A 39 -28.51 -50.67 20.62
C GLY A 39 -27.15 -49.97 20.69
N PHE A 40 -26.04 -50.71 20.54
CA PHE A 40 -24.70 -50.11 20.47
C PHE A 40 -24.50 -49.27 19.22
N LEU A 41 -24.98 -49.75 18.06
CA LEU A 41 -24.94 -49.02 16.79
C LEU A 41 -25.78 -47.75 16.86
N ASP A 42 -27.01 -47.83 17.37
CA ASP A 42 -27.91 -46.68 17.52
C ASP A 42 -27.30 -45.63 18.45
N GLN A 43 -26.70 -46.06 19.57
CA GLN A 43 -25.99 -45.16 20.47
C GLN A 43 -24.75 -44.54 19.80
N ALA A 44 -23.96 -45.32 19.06
CA ALA A 44 -22.79 -44.82 18.35
C ALA A 44 -23.18 -43.82 17.24
N ILE A 45 -24.26 -44.08 16.52
CA ILE A 45 -24.84 -43.17 15.52
C ILE A 45 -25.31 -41.89 16.23
N GLY A 46 -26.05 -42.02 17.34
CA GLY A 46 -26.50 -40.89 18.17
C GLY A 46 -25.36 -40.02 18.69
N ASP A 47 -24.21 -40.60 19.02
CA ASP A 47 -23.02 -39.87 19.51
C ASP A 47 -22.23 -39.15 18.41
N VAL A 48 -22.34 -39.62 17.16
CA VAL A 48 -21.48 -39.22 16.04
C VAL A 48 -22.20 -38.30 15.08
N MET A 49 -23.48 -38.56 14.79
CA MET A 49 -24.28 -37.74 13.89
C MET A 49 -24.33 -36.26 14.30
N PRO A 50 -24.50 -35.88 15.58
CA PRO A 50 -24.44 -34.49 16.00
C PRO A 50 -23.07 -33.85 15.74
N LYS A 51 -21.98 -34.62 15.91
CA LYS A 51 -20.62 -34.13 15.67
C LYS A 51 -20.37 -33.93 14.18
N VAL A 52 -20.79 -34.88 13.34
CA VAL A 52 -20.72 -34.78 11.87
C VAL A 52 -21.55 -33.58 11.39
N ASN A 53 -22.77 -33.40 11.89
CA ASN A 53 -23.60 -32.25 11.56
C ASN A 53 -22.95 -30.93 11.99
N SER A 54 -22.43 -30.86 13.23
CA SER A 54 -21.72 -29.65 13.70
C SER A 54 -20.48 -29.33 12.86
N TRP A 55 -19.78 -30.37 12.40
CA TRP A 55 -18.61 -30.24 11.55
C TRP A 55 -19.01 -29.75 10.15
N ASN A 56 -20.05 -30.33 9.53
CA ASN A 56 -20.59 -29.89 8.24
C ASN A 56 -21.05 -28.43 8.27
N VAL A 57 -21.75 -28.01 9.34
CA VAL A 57 -22.20 -26.62 9.50
C VAL A 57 -21.00 -25.67 9.58
N ARG A 58 -19.98 -26.01 10.38
CA ARG A 58 -18.76 -25.19 10.46
C ARG A 58 -18.00 -25.17 9.15
N TRP A 59 -17.94 -26.31 8.47
CA TRP A 59 -17.26 -26.44 7.19
C TRP A 59 -17.88 -25.52 6.14
N GLU A 60 -19.22 -25.52 6.02
CA GLU A 60 -19.94 -24.66 5.08
C GLU A 60 -19.81 -23.17 5.44
N ALA A 61 -19.80 -22.85 6.74
CA ALA A 61 -19.61 -21.48 7.21
C ALA A 61 -18.21 -20.94 6.84
N ILE A 62 -17.16 -21.74 7.03
CA ILE A 62 -15.79 -21.35 6.66
C ILE A 62 -15.67 -21.21 5.14
N ARG A 63 -16.26 -22.14 4.38
CA ARG A 63 -16.28 -22.06 2.91
C ARG A 63 -16.94 -20.77 2.43
N THR A 64 -18.14 -20.48 2.92
CA THR A 64 -18.90 -19.26 2.59
C THR A 64 -18.08 -18.01 2.92
N ARG A 65 -17.40 -18.02 4.07
CA ARG A 65 -16.53 -16.92 4.47
C ARG A 65 -15.33 -16.77 3.53
N LEU A 66 -14.68 -17.87 3.16
CA LEU A 66 -13.53 -17.84 2.26
C LEU A 66 -13.91 -17.30 0.88
N ASP A 67 -15.07 -17.70 0.34
CA ASP A 67 -15.60 -17.16 -0.91
C ASP A 67 -15.93 -15.66 -0.78
N ALA A 68 -16.55 -15.24 0.32
CA ALA A 68 -16.86 -13.82 0.55
C ALA A 68 -15.60 -12.94 0.70
N GLU A 69 -14.58 -13.41 1.41
CA GLU A 69 -13.31 -12.68 1.57
C GLU A 69 -12.56 -12.60 0.23
N ARG A 70 -12.63 -13.65 -0.60
CA ARG A 70 -12.11 -13.65 -1.96
C ARG A 70 -12.80 -12.60 -2.84
N ASP A 71 -14.12 -12.57 -2.83
CA ASP A 71 -14.90 -11.65 -3.66
C ASP A 71 -14.68 -10.19 -3.22
N LEU A 72 -14.61 -9.94 -1.91
CA LEU A 72 -14.23 -8.62 -1.37
C LEU A 72 -12.84 -8.20 -1.87
N TRP A 73 -11.87 -9.11 -1.82
CA TRP A 73 -10.52 -8.81 -2.30
C TRP A 73 -10.46 -8.50 -3.80
N PHE A 74 -11.13 -9.30 -4.64
CA PHE A 74 -11.17 -9.02 -6.08
C PHE A 74 -11.86 -7.68 -6.38
N SER A 75 -12.82 -7.25 -5.55
CA SER A 75 -13.41 -5.91 -5.73
C SER A 75 -12.41 -4.78 -5.51
N TRP A 76 -11.45 -4.94 -4.58
CA TRP A 76 -10.35 -3.98 -4.37
C TRP A 76 -9.30 -4.09 -5.46
N TRP A 77 -9.04 -5.30 -5.96
CA TRP A 77 -8.14 -5.52 -7.09
C TRP A 77 -8.57 -4.74 -8.33
N ASP A 78 -9.87 -4.60 -8.56
CA ASP A 78 -10.39 -3.86 -9.71
C ASP A 78 -10.18 -2.33 -9.59
N GLU A 79 -9.76 -1.83 -8.43
CA GLU A 79 -9.38 -0.42 -8.29
C GLU A 79 -8.04 -0.15 -9.00
N PRO A 80 -7.99 0.75 -10.00
CA PRO A 80 -6.77 1.02 -10.76
C PRO A 80 -5.59 1.51 -9.89
N ALA A 81 -5.88 2.20 -8.78
CA ALA A 81 -4.86 2.64 -7.83
C ALA A 81 -4.21 1.43 -7.13
N VAL A 82 -4.99 0.47 -6.66
CA VAL A 82 -4.51 -0.74 -6.00
C VAL A 82 -3.59 -1.53 -6.94
N ARG A 83 -4.01 -1.77 -8.20
CA ARG A 83 -3.15 -2.45 -9.19
C ARG A 83 -1.87 -1.70 -9.51
N ARG A 84 -1.89 -0.38 -9.49
CA ARG A 84 -0.71 0.44 -9.79
C ARG A 84 0.31 0.42 -8.66
N TRP A 85 -0.16 0.47 -7.41
CA TRP A 85 0.71 0.74 -6.26
C TRP A 85 1.10 -0.48 -5.43
N ALA A 86 0.34 -1.57 -5.50
CA ALA A 86 0.59 -2.76 -4.69
C ALA A 86 0.69 -4.03 -5.54
N LYS A 87 1.06 -3.92 -6.82
CA LYS A 87 1.02 -5.03 -7.80
C LYS A 87 1.72 -6.30 -7.29
N ASP A 88 2.89 -6.16 -6.69
CA ASP A 88 3.71 -7.30 -6.30
C ASP A 88 3.21 -7.91 -4.99
N GLU A 89 2.82 -7.09 -4.02
CA GLU A 89 2.18 -7.52 -2.77
C GLU A 89 0.88 -8.27 -3.05
N ILE A 90 0.10 -7.74 -3.98
CA ILE A 90 -1.16 -8.31 -4.44
C ILE A 90 -0.92 -9.71 -5.06
N ALA A 91 0.04 -9.84 -5.97
CA ALA A 91 0.38 -11.13 -6.60
C ALA A 91 0.89 -12.15 -5.57
N GLN A 92 1.65 -11.70 -4.58
CA GLN A 92 2.06 -12.56 -3.46
C GLN A 92 0.85 -13.04 -2.65
N LYS A 93 -0.10 -12.16 -2.34
CA LYS A 93 -1.27 -12.50 -1.53
C LYS A 93 -2.26 -13.41 -2.25
N GLU A 94 -2.35 -13.32 -3.57
CA GLU A 94 -3.07 -14.33 -4.37
C GLU A 94 -2.45 -15.71 -4.21
N ALA A 95 -1.12 -15.83 -4.36
CA ALA A 95 -0.45 -17.12 -4.21
C ALA A 95 -0.62 -17.72 -2.80
N GLU A 96 -0.60 -16.88 -1.76
CA GLU A 96 -0.90 -17.29 -0.38
C GLU A 96 -2.36 -17.77 -0.23
N PHE A 97 -3.32 -17.05 -0.82
CA PHE A 97 -4.73 -17.42 -0.78
C PHE A 97 -5.00 -18.76 -1.50
N GLU A 98 -4.40 -18.98 -2.67
CA GLU A 98 -4.46 -20.27 -3.38
C GLU A 98 -3.85 -21.41 -2.56
N ALA A 99 -2.81 -21.14 -1.76
CA ALA A 99 -2.25 -22.13 -0.86
C ALA A 99 -3.22 -22.47 0.29
N ILE A 100 -3.93 -21.49 0.84
CA ILE A 100 -4.98 -21.70 1.84
C ILE A 100 -6.12 -22.54 1.25
N GLN A 101 -6.57 -22.23 0.03
CA GLN A 101 -7.60 -23.00 -0.68
C GLN A 101 -7.18 -24.46 -0.91
N ARG A 102 -5.95 -24.69 -1.38
CA ARG A 102 -5.44 -26.06 -1.56
C ARG A 102 -5.33 -26.81 -0.23
N ALA A 103 -4.93 -26.13 0.85
CA ALA A 103 -4.88 -26.73 2.18
C ALA A 103 -6.29 -27.09 2.69
N TRP A 104 -7.28 -26.24 2.43
CA TRP A 104 -8.69 -26.48 2.73
C TRP A 104 -9.24 -27.72 2.01
N GLU A 105 -8.97 -27.85 0.71
CA GLU A 105 -9.41 -28.98 -0.10
C GLU A 105 -8.70 -30.29 0.28
N ALA A 106 -7.40 -30.22 0.62
CA ALA A 106 -6.59 -31.40 0.93
C ALA A 106 -6.76 -31.91 2.37
N ARG A 107 -7.09 -31.04 3.34
CA ARG A 107 -7.20 -31.39 4.76
C ARG A 107 -8.42 -30.75 5.44
N PRO A 108 -9.63 -31.31 5.27
CA PRO A 108 -10.84 -30.84 5.95
C PRO A 108 -10.79 -30.95 7.49
N ALA A 109 -9.78 -31.63 8.04
CA ALA A 109 -9.73 -32.05 9.44
C ALA A 109 -9.19 -30.98 10.41
N ASP A 110 -8.55 -29.92 9.92
CA ASP A 110 -7.97 -28.85 10.77
C ASP A 110 -8.63 -27.49 10.51
N LEU A 111 -9.94 -27.44 10.78
CA LEU A 111 -10.75 -26.22 10.63
C LEU A 111 -10.16 -25.03 11.38
N LYS A 112 -9.53 -25.26 12.54
CA LYS A 112 -8.98 -24.20 13.38
C LYS A 112 -7.79 -23.52 12.71
N LEU A 113 -6.89 -24.30 12.11
CA LEU A 113 -5.76 -23.76 11.35
C LEU A 113 -6.24 -22.91 10.16
N VAL A 114 -7.26 -23.37 9.44
CA VAL A 114 -7.80 -22.62 8.30
C VAL A 114 -8.47 -21.31 8.73
N GLU A 115 -9.21 -21.32 9.85
CA GLU A 115 -9.79 -20.10 10.43
C GLU A 115 -8.72 -19.07 10.83
N GLU A 116 -7.59 -19.53 11.39
CA GLU A 116 -6.44 -18.70 11.75
C GLU A 116 -5.80 -18.09 10.49
N LEU A 117 -5.51 -18.92 9.47
CA LEU A 117 -4.93 -18.47 8.20
C LEU A 117 -5.81 -17.45 7.47
N ILE A 118 -7.13 -17.65 7.43
CA ILE A 118 -8.07 -16.68 6.84
C ILE A 118 -8.03 -15.35 7.61
N SER A 119 -7.96 -15.42 8.94
CA SER A 119 -7.96 -14.21 9.79
C SER A 119 -6.66 -13.42 9.65
N GLU A 120 -5.50 -14.10 9.60
CA GLU A 120 -4.20 -13.50 9.36
C GLU A 120 -4.13 -12.86 7.96
N TRP A 121 -4.57 -13.61 6.95
CA TRP A 121 -4.62 -13.12 5.58
C TRP A 121 -5.45 -11.84 5.49
N ARG A 122 -6.66 -11.82 6.08
CA ARG A 122 -7.53 -10.64 6.11
C ARG A 122 -6.88 -9.42 6.75
N LEU A 123 -6.27 -9.59 7.92
CA LEU A 123 -5.60 -8.48 8.63
C LEU A 123 -4.55 -7.82 7.73
N GLU A 124 -3.79 -8.66 7.03
CA GLU A 124 -2.75 -8.21 6.13
C GLU A 124 -3.32 -7.52 4.87
N MET A 125 -4.46 -7.99 4.35
CA MET A 125 -5.15 -7.32 3.25
C MET A 125 -5.67 -5.95 3.65
N GLU A 126 -6.25 -5.82 4.85
CA GLU A 126 -6.69 -4.53 5.39
C GLU A 126 -5.52 -3.55 5.52
N ARG A 127 -4.33 -4.04 5.92
CA ARG A 127 -3.09 -3.27 5.99
C ARG A 127 -2.64 -2.77 4.61
N ILE A 128 -2.66 -3.64 3.61
CA ILE A 128 -2.30 -3.29 2.22
C ILE A 128 -3.27 -2.25 1.67
N ALA A 129 -4.58 -2.45 1.85
CA ALA A 129 -5.60 -1.52 1.36
C ALA A 129 -5.45 -0.13 1.98
N GLU A 130 -5.19 -0.04 3.28
CA GLU A 130 -4.94 1.23 3.96
C GLU A 130 -3.64 1.90 3.48
N ALA A 131 -2.59 1.12 3.23
CA ALA A 131 -1.34 1.63 2.66
C ALA A 131 -1.55 2.22 1.26
N VAL A 132 -2.25 1.50 0.38
CA VAL A 132 -2.60 1.98 -0.97
C VAL A 132 -3.45 3.25 -0.89
N ARG A 133 -4.44 3.30 0.00
CA ARG A 133 -5.30 4.48 0.18
C ARG A 133 -4.46 5.71 0.52
N ARG A 134 -3.53 5.59 1.47
CA ARG A 134 -2.62 6.68 1.86
C ARG A 134 -1.74 7.14 0.69
N VAL A 135 -1.16 6.19 -0.04
CA VAL A 135 -0.36 6.47 -1.23
C VAL A 135 -1.18 7.21 -2.29
N HIS A 136 -2.42 6.77 -2.52
CA HIS A 136 -3.34 7.41 -3.45
C HIS A 136 -3.71 8.85 -3.04
N GLU A 137 -4.02 9.07 -1.76
CA GLU A 137 -4.30 10.41 -1.23
C GLU A 137 -3.10 11.34 -1.34
N ASN A 138 -1.89 10.82 -1.08
CA ASN A 138 -0.66 11.59 -1.24
C ASN A 138 -0.40 11.93 -2.71
N GLU A 139 -0.66 11.00 -3.62
CA GLU A 139 -0.56 11.26 -5.06
C GLU A 139 -1.54 12.32 -5.53
N GLN A 140 -2.80 12.29 -5.07
CA GLN A 140 -3.78 13.33 -5.38
C GLN A 140 -3.33 14.71 -4.88
N LYS A 141 -2.79 14.78 -3.67
CA LYS A 141 -2.22 16.02 -3.12
C LYS A 141 -1.04 16.51 -3.95
N ARG A 142 -0.12 15.62 -4.31
CA ARG A 142 1.03 15.92 -5.18
C ARG A 142 0.57 16.47 -6.53
N GLN A 143 -0.41 15.83 -7.18
CA GLN A 143 -0.95 16.29 -8.46
C GLN A 143 -1.63 17.66 -8.35
N ASN A 144 -2.36 17.93 -7.26
CA ASN A 144 -2.92 19.25 -7.01
C ASN A 144 -1.80 20.31 -6.90
N ILE A 145 -0.77 20.06 -6.11
CA ILE A 145 0.39 20.96 -5.98
C ILE A 145 1.03 21.19 -7.36
N VAL A 146 1.31 20.12 -8.11
CA VAL A 146 1.92 20.19 -9.45
C VAL A 146 1.08 21.02 -10.41
N SER A 147 -0.25 20.83 -10.40
CA SER A 147 -1.17 21.61 -11.24
C SER A 147 -1.11 23.10 -10.93
N ARG A 148 -1.02 23.48 -9.65
CA ARG A 148 -0.84 24.88 -9.21
C ARG A 148 0.52 25.42 -9.63
N PHE A 149 1.57 24.63 -9.47
CA PHE A 149 2.90 25.00 -9.95
C PHE A 149 2.91 25.31 -11.45
N GLN A 150 2.30 24.43 -12.25
CA GLN A 150 2.18 24.65 -13.69
C GLN A 150 1.37 25.91 -14.02
N GLU A 151 0.29 26.18 -13.29
CA GLU A 151 -0.52 27.41 -13.45
C GLU A 151 0.32 28.66 -13.15
N GLU A 152 0.99 28.72 -12.00
CA GLU A 152 1.77 29.89 -11.59
C GLU A 152 3.00 30.09 -12.48
N PHE A 153 3.71 29.05 -12.88
CA PHE A 153 4.84 29.19 -13.81
C PHE A 153 4.41 29.75 -15.17
N ARG A 154 3.24 29.35 -15.69
CA ARG A 154 2.69 29.92 -16.93
C ARG A 154 2.39 31.40 -16.77
N GLN A 155 1.86 31.84 -15.62
CA GLN A 155 1.67 33.27 -15.32
C GLN A 155 3.00 34.04 -15.30
N LEU A 156 4.09 33.37 -14.88
CA LEU A 156 5.45 33.91 -14.93
C LEU A 156 6.11 33.80 -16.32
N GLY A 157 5.37 33.43 -17.37
CA GLY A 157 5.85 33.38 -18.74
C GLY A 157 6.68 32.14 -19.11
N PHE A 158 6.67 31.09 -18.28
CA PHE A 158 7.29 29.82 -18.60
C PHE A 158 6.37 28.94 -19.45
N SER A 159 6.96 28.20 -20.38
CA SER A 159 6.35 27.04 -21.02
C SER A 159 6.62 25.80 -20.16
N MET A 160 5.60 24.98 -19.95
CA MET A 160 5.68 23.80 -19.08
C MET A 160 5.81 22.53 -19.91
N GLY A 161 6.76 21.68 -19.54
CA GLY A 161 6.79 20.28 -19.98
C GLY A 161 5.74 19.44 -19.25
N GLU A 162 5.55 18.21 -19.75
CA GLU A 162 4.77 17.21 -19.05
C GLU A 162 5.48 16.78 -17.76
N PRO A 163 4.75 16.53 -16.65
CA PRO A 163 5.37 15.99 -15.46
C PRO A 163 5.87 14.55 -15.70
N GLU A 164 7.10 14.29 -15.31
CA GLU A 164 7.77 12.99 -15.51
C GLU A 164 8.10 12.36 -14.15
N LEU A 165 8.02 11.03 -14.05
CA LEU A 165 8.52 10.33 -12.88
C LEU A 165 10.06 10.31 -12.92
N GLU A 166 10.68 10.56 -11.77
CA GLU A 166 12.13 10.47 -11.57
C GLU A 166 12.66 9.07 -11.93
N ASP A 167 11.89 8.03 -11.60
CA ASP A 167 12.10 6.67 -12.06
C ASP A 167 10.85 6.25 -12.85
N GLY A 168 10.98 6.21 -14.19
CA GLY A 168 9.87 6.12 -15.13
C GLY A 168 8.91 4.94 -14.94
N GLU A 169 9.33 3.89 -14.23
CA GLU A 169 8.50 2.72 -13.94
C GLU A 169 8.00 2.69 -12.50
N ASN A 170 8.61 3.46 -11.59
CA ASN A 170 8.28 3.44 -10.18
C ASN A 170 7.30 4.56 -9.82
N PRO A 171 6.01 4.25 -9.58
CA PRO A 171 5.03 5.29 -9.26
C PRO A 171 5.37 6.02 -7.96
N ALA A 172 6.11 5.39 -7.03
CA ALA A 172 6.54 5.97 -5.75
C ALA A 172 7.79 6.86 -5.88
N SER A 173 8.33 7.05 -7.07
CA SER A 173 9.45 7.98 -7.27
C SER A 173 9.01 9.43 -7.14
N GLY A 174 9.98 10.34 -7.04
CA GLY A 174 9.72 11.77 -7.20
C GLY A 174 9.10 12.08 -8.56
N LEU A 175 8.44 13.22 -8.66
CA LEU A 175 7.91 13.77 -9.91
C LEU A 175 8.73 15.00 -10.28
N ILE A 176 9.22 15.06 -11.51
CA ILE A 176 10.00 16.16 -12.06
C ILE A 176 9.11 16.96 -12.99
N LEU A 177 9.05 18.27 -12.76
CA LEU A 177 8.39 19.23 -13.62
C LEU A 177 9.42 20.17 -14.21
N THR A 178 9.42 20.30 -15.54
CA THR A 178 10.35 21.18 -16.25
C THR A 178 9.60 22.42 -16.76
N ALA A 179 10.12 23.60 -16.42
CA ALA A 179 9.63 24.89 -16.88
C ALA A 179 10.73 25.59 -17.68
N SER A 180 10.43 26.05 -18.90
CA SER A 180 11.42 26.69 -19.78
C SER A 180 10.92 28.01 -20.36
N ARG A 181 11.83 28.95 -20.63
CA ARG A 181 11.54 30.20 -21.36
C ARG A 181 12.20 30.20 -22.75
N PRO A 182 11.67 31.02 -23.70
CA PRO A 182 12.27 31.14 -25.04
C PRO A 182 13.73 31.58 -25.05
N GLU A 183 14.16 32.30 -24.01
CA GLU A 183 15.55 32.74 -23.81
C GLU A 183 16.52 31.62 -23.34
N GLY A 184 16.07 30.38 -23.24
CA GLY A 184 16.90 29.22 -22.86
C GLY A 184 17.03 29.00 -21.36
N LYS A 185 16.31 29.77 -20.52
CA LYS A 185 16.28 29.58 -19.07
C LYS A 185 15.32 28.45 -18.70
N THR A 186 15.77 27.54 -17.86
CA THR A 186 15.02 26.36 -17.45
C THR A 186 15.05 26.20 -15.94
N ILE A 187 13.92 25.80 -15.35
CA ILE A 187 13.77 25.44 -13.94
C ILE A 187 13.18 24.03 -13.90
N HIS A 188 13.88 23.12 -13.25
CA HIS A 188 13.39 21.80 -12.90
C HIS A 188 12.94 21.81 -11.45
N VAL A 189 11.75 21.28 -11.20
CA VAL A 189 11.15 21.19 -9.87
C VAL A 189 10.89 19.72 -9.57
N ARG A 190 11.47 19.21 -8.49
CA ARG A 190 11.26 17.85 -8.01
C ARG A 190 10.30 17.86 -6.82
N PHE A 191 9.19 17.14 -6.98
CA PHE A 191 8.22 16.87 -5.94
C PHE A 191 8.46 15.46 -5.39
N ALA A 192 8.79 15.34 -4.11
CA ALA A 192 8.87 14.05 -3.47
C ALA A 192 7.51 13.34 -3.46
N HIS A 193 7.53 12.00 -3.40
CA HIS A 193 6.32 11.20 -3.24
C HIS A 193 5.83 11.24 -1.78
N ASP A 194 6.76 11.18 -0.83
CA ASP A 194 6.46 11.12 0.60
C ASP A 194 6.15 12.51 1.18
N ALA A 195 5.13 12.55 2.02
CA ALA A 195 4.72 13.76 2.72
C ALA A 195 5.80 14.18 3.72
N GLY A 196 6.32 15.42 3.56
CA GLY A 196 7.28 16.03 4.48
C GLY A 196 8.67 16.22 3.89
N GLU A 197 8.97 15.63 2.73
CA GLU A 197 10.18 15.96 1.99
C GLU A 197 10.05 17.32 1.28
N PRO A 198 11.14 18.12 1.22
CA PRO A 198 11.11 19.42 0.57
C PRO A 198 11.03 19.30 -0.95
N VAL A 199 10.39 20.28 -1.58
CA VAL A 199 10.46 20.47 -3.04
C VAL A 199 11.85 20.97 -3.41
N LEU A 200 12.53 20.27 -4.33
CA LEU A 200 13.86 20.63 -4.78
C LEU A 200 13.80 21.37 -6.12
N TYR A 201 14.74 22.29 -6.32
CA TYR A 201 14.86 23.09 -7.53
C TYR A 201 16.24 22.90 -8.15
N ALA A 202 16.28 22.76 -9.47
CA ALA A 202 17.50 22.90 -10.26
C ALA A 202 17.26 23.92 -11.37
N VAL A 203 18.22 24.80 -11.63
CA VAL A 203 18.05 25.90 -12.58
C VAL A 203 19.18 25.87 -13.61
N ASP A 204 18.84 26.14 -14.87
CA ASP A 204 19.78 26.16 -15.99
C ASP A 204 19.52 27.39 -16.89
N GLY A 205 20.56 27.89 -17.55
CA GLY A 205 20.50 29.08 -18.42
C GLY A 205 20.39 30.42 -17.68
N PHE A 206 20.30 30.44 -16.35
CA PHE A 206 20.34 31.66 -15.55
C PHE A 206 21.79 32.14 -15.32
N PRO A 207 22.05 33.45 -15.30
CA PRO A 207 23.38 33.97 -14.97
C PRO A 207 23.74 33.61 -13.53
N MET A 208 24.91 32.99 -13.36
CA MET A 208 25.46 32.59 -12.06
C MET A 208 26.79 33.30 -11.80
N PRO A 209 26.78 34.61 -11.46
CA PRO A 209 28.01 35.32 -11.10
C PRO A 209 28.69 34.66 -9.90
N GLN A 210 30.01 34.52 -9.97
CA GLN A 210 30.84 34.18 -8.82
C GLN A 210 31.09 35.43 -7.98
N GLN A 211 30.90 35.34 -6.68
CA GLN A 211 31.20 36.39 -5.72
C GLN A 211 32.04 35.84 -4.58
N THR A 212 33.03 36.61 -4.12
CA THR A 212 33.84 36.26 -2.96
C THR A 212 33.31 36.99 -1.72
N VAL A 213 32.88 36.26 -0.70
CA VAL A 213 32.47 36.80 0.60
C VAL A 213 33.38 36.20 1.66
N ASN A 214 34.08 37.04 2.43
CA ASN A 214 35.03 36.60 3.48
C ASN A 214 36.11 35.59 3.00
N GLY A 215 36.56 35.73 1.75
CA GLY A 215 37.58 34.85 1.16
C GLY A 215 37.05 33.50 0.67
N GLN A 216 35.75 33.24 0.77
CA GLN A 216 35.09 32.08 0.15
C GLN A 216 34.32 32.52 -1.11
N GLU A 217 34.45 31.75 -2.17
CA GLU A 217 33.71 31.96 -3.42
C GLU A 217 32.34 31.29 -3.35
N PHE A 218 31.30 32.04 -3.70
CA PHE A 218 29.92 31.59 -3.79
C PHE A 218 29.39 31.90 -5.19
N ARG A 219 28.44 31.09 -5.66
CA ARG A 219 27.67 31.39 -6.88
C ARG A 219 26.29 31.89 -6.46
N THR A 220 25.89 33.05 -6.95
CA THR A 220 24.54 33.58 -6.72
C THR A 220 23.71 33.46 -7.99
N CYS A 221 22.41 33.26 -7.84
CA CYS A 221 21.47 33.19 -8.97
C CYS A 221 20.26 34.08 -8.67
N ASP A 222 20.53 35.38 -8.49
CA ASP A 222 19.57 36.36 -7.96
C ASP A 222 18.26 36.42 -8.77
N GLU A 223 18.35 36.22 -10.09
CA GLU A 223 17.18 36.21 -10.96
C GLU A 223 16.29 34.98 -10.69
N ALA A 224 16.88 33.78 -10.67
CA ALA A 224 16.13 32.56 -10.41
C ALA A 224 15.58 32.56 -8.98
N GLU A 225 16.37 32.99 -7.99
CA GLU A 225 15.91 33.11 -6.61
C GLU A 225 14.72 34.05 -6.49
N ARG A 226 14.76 35.24 -7.13
CA ARG A 226 13.64 36.18 -7.11
C ARG A 226 12.37 35.58 -7.71
N GLN A 227 12.51 34.85 -8.81
CA GLN A 227 11.38 34.17 -9.46
C GLN A 227 10.81 33.06 -8.57
N LEU A 228 11.67 32.25 -7.94
CA LEU A 228 11.26 31.20 -7.02
C LEU A 228 10.60 31.77 -5.75
N LYS A 229 11.12 32.86 -5.18
CA LYS A 229 10.47 33.58 -4.06
C LYS A 229 9.10 34.13 -4.45
N HIS A 230 9.00 34.69 -5.64
CA HIS A 230 7.72 35.18 -6.14
C HIS A 230 6.72 34.04 -6.35
N LEU A 231 7.16 32.92 -6.93
CA LEU A 231 6.39 31.69 -7.07
C LEU A 231 5.91 31.16 -5.70
N HIS A 232 6.79 31.08 -4.70
CA HIS A 232 6.43 30.67 -3.34
C HIS A 232 5.32 31.55 -2.76
N SER A 233 5.41 32.87 -2.94
CA SER A 233 4.36 33.81 -2.52
C SER A 233 3.03 33.58 -3.24
N LEU A 234 3.04 33.17 -4.51
CA LEU A 234 1.82 32.84 -5.25
C LEU A 234 1.21 31.53 -4.76
N LEU A 235 2.03 30.50 -4.54
CA LEU A 235 1.61 29.20 -4.03
C LEU A 235 1.07 29.26 -2.60
N GLU A 236 1.62 30.12 -1.75
CA GLU A 236 1.14 30.35 -0.39
C GLU A 236 -0.31 30.85 -0.37
N LYS A 237 -0.72 31.64 -1.38
CA LYS A 237 -2.13 32.07 -1.54
C LYS A 237 -3.08 30.91 -1.78
N HIS A 238 -2.58 29.79 -2.30
CA HIS A 238 -3.32 28.54 -2.49
C HIS A 238 -3.20 27.59 -1.29
N GLY A 239 -2.62 28.05 -0.17
CA GLY A 239 -2.39 27.25 1.03
C GLY A 239 -1.24 26.25 0.90
N ILE A 240 -0.40 26.37 -0.12
CA ILE A 240 0.78 25.52 -0.32
C ILE A 240 1.97 26.20 0.36
N LEU A 241 2.35 25.69 1.53
CA LEU A 241 3.50 26.18 2.27
C LEU A 241 4.77 25.52 1.73
N MET A 242 5.68 26.36 1.26
CA MET A 242 6.96 25.93 0.70
C MET A 242 8.07 26.02 1.75
N GLY A 243 9.03 25.09 1.67
CA GLY A 243 10.25 25.16 2.47
C GLY A 243 11.16 26.32 2.02
N LYS A 244 12.24 26.55 2.77
CA LYS A 244 13.27 27.54 2.38
C LYS A 244 13.91 27.13 1.04
N ILE A 245 14.08 28.09 0.14
CA ILE A 245 14.83 27.89 -1.11
C ILE A 245 16.31 27.71 -0.74
N GLN A 246 16.87 26.57 -1.13
CA GLN A 246 18.28 26.23 -0.95
C GLN A 246 18.90 25.82 -2.29
N TRP A 247 20.17 26.15 -2.50
CA TRP A 247 20.96 25.70 -3.64
C TRP A 247 22.41 25.38 -3.24
N GLU A 248 23.11 24.66 -4.10
CA GLU A 248 24.52 24.29 -3.90
C GLU A 248 25.39 25.55 -3.85
N ASP A 249 26.27 25.64 -2.85
CA ASP A 249 27.09 26.82 -2.57
C ASP A 249 26.28 28.10 -2.24
N GLN A 250 25.04 27.98 -1.75
CA GLN A 250 24.32 29.12 -1.19
C GLN A 250 25.08 29.66 0.04
N PRO A 251 25.40 30.97 0.09
CA PRO A 251 26.06 31.55 1.25
C PRO A 251 25.17 31.41 2.49
N PRO A 252 25.75 31.19 3.69
CA PRO A 252 25.02 31.17 4.95
C PRO A 252 24.12 32.40 5.11
N ALA A 253 22.95 32.24 5.74
CA ALA A 253 21.94 33.31 5.86
C ALA A 253 22.51 34.62 6.45
N ASP A 254 23.50 34.52 7.34
CA ASP A 254 24.17 35.67 7.97
C ASP A 254 25.08 36.46 7.00
N LEU A 255 25.37 35.88 5.83
CA LEU A 255 26.18 36.46 4.74
C LEU A 255 25.34 36.78 3.49
N ALA A 256 24.08 36.34 3.46
CA ALA A 256 23.15 36.67 2.39
C ALA A 256 22.80 38.15 2.50
N ARG A 257 23.16 38.95 1.49
CA ARG A 257 22.74 40.34 1.41
C ARG A 257 21.21 40.37 1.26
N GLU A 258 20.49 40.80 2.29
CA GLU A 258 19.24 41.51 2.07
C GLU A 258 19.56 42.64 1.09
N ALA A 259 18.83 42.68 -0.02
CA ALA A 259 19.05 43.64 -1.09
C ALA A 259 19.25 45.03 -0.47
N MET A 260 20.47 45.57 -0.56
CA MET A 260 20.71 46.96 -0.19
C MET A 260 19.74 47.76 -1.04
N GLU A 261 18.79 48.44 -0.38
CA GLU A 261 18.03 49.52 -0.98
C GLU A 261 19.01 50.35 -1.81
N LEU A 262 18.68 50.53 -3.09
CA LEU A 262 19.42 51.47 -3.93
C LEU A 262 19.48 52.80 -3.16
N PRO A 263 20.67 53.42 -3.01
CA PRO A 263 20.74 54.72 -2.35
C PRO A 263 19.82 55.68 -3.09
N ASP A 264 18.84 56.22 -2.37
CA ASP A 264 17.89 57.24 -2.81
C ASP A 264 18.64 58.58 -2.98
N THR A 265 19.55 58.66 -3.95
CA THR A 265 20.18 59.91 -4.37
C THR A 265 20.87 59.71 -5.72
N VAL A 266 20.11 59.79 -6.81
CA VAL A 266 20.66 60.42 -8.02
C VAL A 266 20.50 61.92 -7.79
N ASP A 267 21.59 62.53 -7.37
CA ASP A 267 21.70 63.96 -7.14
C ASP A 267 21.27 64.72 -8.41
N ARG A 268 20.15 65.43 -8.31
CA ARG A 268 19.66 66.34 -9.35
C ARG A 268 20.44 67.64 -9.23
N THR A 269 21.69 67.65 -9.66
CA THR A 269 22.42 68.91 -9.93
C THR A 269 23.51 68.64 -10.95
N LEU A 270 23.19 68.82 -12.23
CA LEU A 270 24.10 69.22 -13.30
C LEU A 270 23.23 69.47 -14.56
N ALA A 271 22.40 70.50 -14.46
CA ALA A 271 21.71 71.10 -15.60
C ALA A 271 21.51 72.59 -15.30
N GLU A 272 22.61 73.28 -15.02
CA GLU A 272 22.76 74.73 -15.10
C GLU A 272 24.27 75.02 -15.07
N GLU A 273 24.88 74.95 -16.24
CA GLU A 273 25.96 75.84 -16.73
C GLU A 273 26.15 75.62 -18.24
#